data_AF-A0A935B3J9-F1
#
_entry.id   AF-A0A935B3J9-F1
#
_cell.length_a   1.000
_cell.length_b   1.000
_cell.length_c   1.000
_cell.angle_alpha   90.00
_cell.angle_beta   90.00
_cell.angle_gamma   90.00
#
_symmetry.space_group_name_H-M   'P 1'
#
loop_
_entity.id
_entity.type
_entity.pdbx_description
1 polymer ?
#
loop_
_entity_poly.entity_id
_entity_poly.type
_entity_poly.pdbx_seq_one_letter_code
_entity_poly.pdbx_strand_id
1 'polypeptide(L)'
;MNWLLISIPTATVAALAGTWSPCGLSMLSTFTPIREAPHGRRFPVTAAWFILGAVLGGAALGSLSAVGAISLAALRLDPSVRAMAVSALFLLGAAWDAGWLRPALPHHRRQVNETWLRQFRRWFTASGFGVQIGFGLATYIMTTGVYLTILTGVASARPAVAALTGVWFGAVRGMVVLSTAKVTTSADLIAIHQRLEQLRSPVRRAVAVLLLSFGAVIAAATLGVDERFGILALGTAGLAAAAWTLRWHGRAVAKGIGRGARLTDADQFA
;
A
#
# COMPACT_ATOMS: atom_id res chain seq x y z
N MET A 1 -6.97 -15.88 18.47
CA MET A 1 -6.66 -15.02 17.32
C MET A 1 -5.70 -13.91 17.73
N ASN A 2 -4.45 -13.95 17.28
CA ASN A 2 -3.54 -12.82 17.45
C ASN A 2 -3.73 -11.79 16.32
N TRP A 3 -4.52 -10.76 16.57
CA TRP A 3 -4.88 -9.76 15.57
C TRP A 3 -3.69 -9.01 14.94
N LEU A 4 -2.55 -8.92 15.63
CA LEU A 4 -1.33 -8.31 15.04
C LEU A 4 -0.84 -9.07 13.82
N LEU A 5 -1.00 -10.38 13.79
CA LEU A 5 -0.59 -11.22 12.67
C LEU A 5 -1.42 -11.00 11.40
N ILE A 6 -2.59 -10.39 11.53
CA ILE A 6 -3.47 -10.03 10.40
C ILE A 6 -3.40 -8.53 10.11
N SER A 7 -3.43 -7.70 11.15
CA SER A 7 -3.52 -6.25 11.00
C SER A 7 -2.26 -5.65 10.39
N ILE A 8 -1.07 -6.10 10.80
CA ILE A 8 0.21 -5.59 10.27
C ILE A 8 0.41 -5.98 8.79
N PRO A 9 0.20 -7.24 8.36
CA PRO A 9 0.25 -7.57 6.95
C PRO A 9 -0.82 -6.85 6.13
N THR A 10 -2.05 -6.74 6.63
CA THR A 10 -3.13 -6.00 5.94
C THR A 10 -2.75 -4.53 5.74
N ALA A 11 -2.28 -3.86 6.80
CA ALA A 11 -1.76 -2.50 6.75
C ALA A 11 -0.63 -2.34 5.74
N THR A 12 0.30 -3.29 5.71
CA THR A 12 1.44 -3.27 4.78
C THR A 12 0.97 -3.39 3.33
N VAL A 13 0.11 -4.37 3.03
CA VAL A 13 -0.44 -4.58 1.69
C VAL A 13 -1.23 -3.37 1.22
N ALA A 14 -2.13 -2.85 2.08
CA ALA A 14 -2.92 -1.67 1.78
C ALA A 14 -2.04 -0.43 1.55
N ALA A 15 -1.01 -0.24 2.38
CA ALA A 15 -0.11 0.89 2.29
C ALA A 15 0.67 0.90 0.97
N LEU A 16 1.25 -0.24 0.61
CA LEU A 16 2.00 -0.41 -0.63
C LEU A 16 1.11 -0.27 -1.86
N ALA A 17 -0.09 -0.87 -1.84
CA ALA A 17 -1.06 -0.76 -2.93
C ALA A 17 -1.47 0.69 -3.21
N GLY A 18 -1.58 1.52 -2.17
CA GLY A 18 -1.87 2.95 -2.30
C GLY A 18 -0.82 3.75 -3.09
N THR A 19 0.36 3.18 -3.38
CA THR A 19 1.40 3.81 -4.22
C THR A 19 0.91 4.03 -5.65
N TRP A 20 0.06 3.13 -6.14
CA TRP A 20 -0.59 3.23 -7.46
C TRP A 20 -1.81 4.14 -7.49
N SER A 21 -2.09 4.87 -6.41
CA SER A 21 -3.10 5.93 -6.42
C SER A 21 -2.59 7.16 -7.18
N PRO A 22 -3.48 7.98 -7.76
CA PRO A 22 -3.09 9.26 -8.35
C PRO A 22 -2.23 10.13 -7.41
N CYS A 23 -2.56 10.13 -6.11
CA CYS A 23 -1.79 10.85 -5.09
C CYS A 23 -0.40 10.26 -4.86
N GLY A 24 -0.27 8.93 -4.84
CA GLY A 24 1.01 8.24 -4.72
C GLY A 24 1.93 8.52 -5.91
N LEU A 25 1.39 8.48 -7.13
CA LEU A 25 2.15 8.79 -8.35
C LEU A 25 2.58 10.28 -8.38
N SER A 26 1.66 11.21 -8.09
CA SER A 26 1.98 12.64 -8.01
C SER A 26 3.07 12.90 -6.96
N MET A 27 2.97 12.28 -5.78
CA MET A 27 3.97 12.36 -4.71
C MET A 27 5.35 11.84 -5.17
N LEU A 28 5.42 10.66 -5.80
CA LEU A 28 6.67 10.08 -6.31
C LEU A 28 7.29 10.95 -7.40
N SER A 29 6.48 11.67 -8.17
CA SER A 29 7.00 12.62 -9.15
C SER A 29 7.51 13.91 -8.51
N THR A 30 6.96 14.31 -7.37
CA THR A 30 7.16 15.62 -6.73
C THR A 30 8.34 15.65 -5.77
N PHE A 31 8.52 14.60 -4.97
CA PHE A 31 9.58 14.49 -3.97
C PHE A 31 10.69 13.58 -4.49
N THR A 32 11.65 14.17 -5.22
CA THR A 32 12.78 13.47 -5.83
C THR A 32 14.04 14.33 -5.78
N PRO A 33 15.25 13.73 -5.77
CA PRO A 33 16.50 14.49 -5.83
C PRO A 33 16.57 15.48 -7.00
N ILE A 34 16.15 15.08 -8.21
CA ILE A 34 16.14 15.96 -9.40
C ILE A 34 15.28 17.22 -9.19
N ARG A 35 14.19 17.14 -8.43
CA ARG A 35 13.33 18.30 -8.14
C ARG A 35 13.82 19.15 -6.97
N GLU A 36 14.62 18.58 -6.07
CA GLU A 36 15.13 19.31 -4.91
C GLU A 36 16.41 20.08 -5.23
N ALA A 37 17.27 19.52 -6.09
CA ALA A 37 18.58 20.09 -6.41
C ALA A 37 18.55 21.52 -7.01
N PRO A 38 17.67 21.86 -7.98
CA PRO A 38 17.60 23.21 -8.55
C PRO A 38 17.21 24.30 -7.52
N HIS A 39 16.63 23.89 -6.40
CA HIS A 39 16.23 24.80 -5.32
C HIS A 39 17.18 24.76 -4.11
N GLY A 40 18.35 24.12 -4.24
CA GLY A 40 19.35 24.00 -3.16
C GLY A 40 18.88 23.13 -1.97
N ARG A 41 17.86 22.28 -2.18
CA ARG A 41 17.24 21.48 -1.11
C ARG A 41 17.82 20.08 -1.08
N ARG A 42 17.88 19.50 0.12
CA ARG A 42 18.37 18.14 0.34
C ARG A 42 17.19 17.17 0.41
N PHE A 43 17.11 16.26 -0.54
CA PHE A 43 16.07 15.22 -0.58
C PHE A 43 15.88 14.47 0.75
N PRO A 44 16.93 14.03 1.48
CA PRO A 44 16.75 13.34 2.75
C PRO A 44 15.96 14.13 3.79
N VAL A 45 16.12 15.47 3.81
CA VAL A 45 15.38 16.34 4.73
C VAL A 45 13.90 16.40 4.33
N THR A 46 13.61 16.56 3.04
CA THR A 46 12.21 16.52 2.56
C THR A 46 11.56 15.17 2.84
N ALA A 47 12.27 14.07 2.56
CA ALA A 47 11.80 12.72 2.82
C ALA A 47 11.52 12.49 4.31
N ALA A 48 12.40 12.97 5.21
CA ALA A 48 12.19 12.88 6.65
C ALA A 48 10.91 13.62 7.09
N TRP A 49 10.70 14.85 6.62
CA TRP A 49 9.46 15.60 6.92
C TRP A 49 8.20 14.94 6.37
N PHE A 50 8.30 14.34 5.18
CA PHE A 50 7.21 13.57 4.59
C PHE A 50 6.88 12.31 5.40
N ILE A 51 7.90 11.53 5.78
CA ILE A 51 7.75 10.31 6.59
C ILE A 51 7.17 10.66 7.96
N LEU A 52 7.69 11.70 8.62
CA LEU A 52 7.17 12.16 9.91
C LEU A 52 5.69 12.55 9.79
N GLY A 53 5.34 13.31 8.75
CA GLY A 53 3.95 13.62 8.45
C GLY A 53 3.09 12.37 8.25
N ALA A 54 3.57 11.39 7.48
CA ALA A 54 2.85 10.14 7.24
C ALA A 54 2.66 9.30 8.51
N VAL A 55 3.66 9.24 9.38
CA VAL A 55 3.54 8.61 10.71
C VAL A 55 2.49 9.34 11.55
N LEU A 56 2.48 10.67 11.57
CA LEU A 56 1.47 11.46 12.29
C LEU A 56 0.05 11.25 11.73
N GLY A 57 -0.10 11.21 10.40
CA GLY A 57 -1.37 10.87 9.76
C GLY A 57 -1.85 9.46 10.10
N GLY A 58 -0.93 8.48 10.08
CA GLY A 58 -1.21 7.11 10.48
C GLY A 58 -1.56 6.98 11.96
N ALA A 59 -0.89 7.74 12.84
CA ALA A 59 -1.23 7.82 14.26
C ALA A 59 -2.65 8.35 14.45
N ALA A 60 -3.04 9.41 13.73
CA ALA A 60 -4.41 9.93 13.79
C ALA A 60 -5.45 8.89 13.33
N LEU A 61 -5.19 8.16 12.25
CA LEU A 61 -6.04 7.06 11.80
C LEU A 61 -6.10 5.94 12.86
N GLY A 62 -4.96 5.59 13.44
CA GLY A 62 -4.83 4.59 14.51
C GLY A 62 -5.60 4.99 15.77
N SER A 63 -5.60 6.26 16.14
CA SER A 63 -6.39 6.79 17.26
C SER A 63 -7.89 6.65 16.99
N LEU A 64 -8.36 6.96 15.78
CA LEU A 64 -9.77 6.74 15.40
C LEU A 64 -10.14 5.25 15.46
N SER A 65 -9.28 4.39 14.93
CA SER A 65 -9.43 2.93 15.02
C SER A 65 -9.42 2.46 16.48
N ALA A 66 -8.59 3.06 17.34
CA ALA A 66 -8.51 2.74 18.75
C ALA A 66 -9.81 3.11 19.50
N VAL A 67 -10.41 4.26 19.20
CA VAL A 67 -11.75 4.60 19.71
C VAL A 67 -12.77 3.54 19.29
N GLY A 68 -12.75 3.11 18.02
CA GLY A 68 -13.60 2.01 17.56
C GLY A 68 -13.33 0.68 18.29
N ALA A 69 -12.08 0.37 18.60
CA ALA A 69 -11.71 -0.81 19.36
C ALA A 69 -12.22 -0.76 20.81
N ILE A 70 -12.19 0.41 21.46
CA ILE A 70 -12.78 0.63 22.79
C ILE A 70 -14.28 0.40 22.74
N SER A 71 -14.97 1.01 21.77
CA SER A 71 -16.42 0.85 21.60
C SER A 71 -16.79 -0.60 21.35
N LEU A 72 -16.05 -1.32 20.50
CA LEU A 72 -16.29 -2.74 20.24
C LEU A 72 -16.05 -3.62 21.46
N ALA A 73 -15.03 -3.30 22.27
CA ALA A 73 -14.77 -4.00 23.54
C ALA A 73 -15.95 -3.86 24.51
N ALA A 74 -16.59 -2.69 24.55
CA ALA A 74 -17.74 -2.42 25.41
C ALA A 74 -18.99 -3.25 25.02
N LEU A 75 -19.15 -3.57 23.73
CA LEU A 75 -20.26 -4.40 23.24
C LEU A 75 -20.16 -5.88 23.64
N ARG A 76 -18.98 -6.33 24.10
CA ARG A 76 -18.73 -7.73 24.54
C ARG A 76 -19.22 -8.79 23.54
N LEU A 77 -19.12 -8.48 22.25
CA LEU A 77 -19.49 -9.42 21.19
C LEU A 77 -18.65 -10.70 21.28
N ASP A 78 -19.29 -11.82 20.94
CA ASP A 78 -18.60 -13.09 20.87
C ASP A 78 -17.37 -12.99 19.93
N PRO A 79 -16.16 -13.39 20.38
CA PRO A 79 -14.96 -13.26 19.58
C PRO A 79 -15.00 -14.02 18.25
N SER A 80 -15.72 -15.15 18.19
CA SER A 80 -15.83 -15.97 16.97
C SER A 80 -16.75 -15.31 15.95
N VAL A 81 -17.90 -14.79 16.40
CA VAL A 81 -18.83 -14.02 15.54
C VAL A 81 -18.13 -12.80 14.95
N ARG A 82 -17.37 -12.06 15.77
CA ARG A 82 -16.58 -10.91 15.31
C ARG A 82 -15.54 -11.32 14.28
N ALA A 83 -14.79 -12.40 14.52
CA ALA A 83 -13.77 -12.86 13.59
C ALA A 83 -14.38 -13.32 12.26
N MET A 84 -15.51 -14.04 12.28
CA MET A 84 -16.22 -14.46 11.07
C MET A 84 -16.79 -13.27 10.28
N ALA A 85 -17.33 -12.25 10.95
CA ALA A 85 -17.79 -11.04 10.30
C ALA A 85 -16.62 -10.31 9.59
N VAL A 86 -15.46 -10.21 10.24
CA VAL A 86 -14.26 -9.64 9.62
C VAL A 86 -13.78 -10.49 8.45
N SER A 87 -13.74 -11.81 8.58
CA SER A 87 -13.40 -12.72 7.47
C SER A 87 -14.30 -12.49 6.26
N ALA A 88 -15.62 -12.43 6.45
CA ALA A 88 -16.56 -12.12 5.37
C ALA A 88 -16.26 -10.77 4.70
N LEU A 89 -15.92 -9.74 5.47
CA LEU A 89 -15.53 -8.43 4.92
C LEU A 89 -14.21 -8.48 4.13
N PHE A 90 -13.25 -9.34 4.51
CA PHE A 90 -12.05 -9.59 3.69
C PHE A 90 -12.39 -10.26 2.36
N LEU A 91 -13.28 -11.26 2.36
CA LEU A 91 -13.71 -11.94 1.14
C LEU A 91 -14.43 -10.95 0.20
N LEU A 92 -15.32 -10.13 0.75
CA LEU A 92 -16.00 -9.07 -0.01
C LEU A 92 -15.01 -8.02 -0.53
N GLY A 93 -14.06 -7.59 0.30
CA GLY A 93 -13.01 -6.65 -0.10
C GLY A 93 -12.14 -7.20 -1.24
N ALA A 94 -11.76 -8.47 -1.16
CA ALA A 94 -11.01 -9.16 -2.21
C ALA A 94 -11.79 -9.23 -3.53
N ALA A 95 -13.10 -9.54 -3.49
CA ALA A 95 -13.96 -9.52 -4.67
C ALA A 95 -14.06 -8.11 -5.28
N TRP A 96 -14.10 -7.09 -4.44
CA TRP A 96 -14.11 -5.69 -4.88
C TRP A 96 -12.81 -5.29 -5.57
N ASP A 97 -11.67 -5.61 -4.95
CA ASP A 97 -10.33 -5.34 -5.49
C ASP A 97 -10.04 -6.15 -6.77
N ALA A 98 -10.65 -7.34 -6.90
CA ALA A 98 -10.64 -8.14 -8.12
C ALA A 98 -11.49 -7.53 -9.25
N GLY A 99 -12.34 -6.54 -8.94
CA GLY A 99 -13.23 -5.87 -9.88
C GLY A 99 -14.54 -6.60 -10.15
N TRP A 100 -14.92 -7.54 -9.30
CA TRP A 100 -16.17 -8.31 -9.43
C TRP A 100 -17.40 -7.53 -8.93
N LEU A 101 -17.19 -6.52 -8.08
CA LEU A 101 -18.25 -5.73 -7.45
C LEU A 101 -18.30 -4.28 -7.99
N ARG A 102 -19.46 -3.64 -7.82
CA ARG A 102 -19.73 -2.25 -8.24
C ARG A 102 -20.26 -1.43 -7.04
N PRO A 103 -19.97 -0.11 -6.98
CA PRO A 103 -19.15 0.69 -7.91
C PRO A 103 -17.67 0.32 -7.86
N ALA A 104 -16.95 0.45 -8.98
CA ALA A 104 -15.51 0.13 -8.98
C ALA A 104 -14.70 1.16 -8.17
N LEU A 105 -13.65 0.68 -7.50
CA LEU A 105 -12.65 1.55 -6.86
C LEU A 105 -12.02 2.51 -7.89
N PRO A 106 -11.71 3.77 -7.53
CA PRO A 106 -11.70 4.33 -6.17
C PRO A 106 -13.03 4.94 -5.69
N HIS A 107 -13.37 4.67 -4.43
CA HIS A 107 -14.58 5.19 -3.74
C HIS A 107 -14.43 6.65 -3.30
N HIS A 108 -13.21 7.07 -2.95
CA HIS A 108 -12.89 8.44 -2.58
C HIS A 108 -11.92 9.00 -3.60
N ARG A 109 -12.21 10.20 -4.09
CA ARG A 109 -11.50 10.82 -5.23
C ARG A 109 -10.96 12.20 -4.88
N ARG A 110 -10.26 12.31 -3.75
CA ARG A 110 -9.62 13.56 -3.31
C ARG A 110 -8.12 13.47 -3.49
N GLN A 111 -7.55 14.44 -4.19
CA GLN A 111 -6.09 14.60 -4.31
C GLN A 111 -5.51 15.41 -3.15
N VAL A 112 -4.21 15.26 -2.96
CA VAL A 112 -3.43 16.20 -2.15
C VAL A 112 -3.50 17.60 -2.75
N ASN A 113 -3.39 18.63 -1.92
CA ASN A 113 -3.52 20.00 -2.38
C ASN A 113 -2.23 20.49 -3.06
N GLU A 114 -2.15 20.38 -4.38
CA GLU A 114 -0.97 20.80 -5.16
C GLU A 114 -0.68 22.30 -5.09
N THR A 115 -1.66 23.14 -4.72
CA THR A 115 -1.42 24.59 -4.52
C THR A 115 -0.40 24.85 -3.41
N TRP A 116 -0.27 23.93 -2.44
CA TRP A 116 0.68 24.03 -1.34
C TRP A 116 2.13 23.97 -1.80
N LEU A 117 2.40 23.42 -3.00
CA LEU A 117 3.74 23.42 -3.58
C LEU A 117 4.23 24.82 -3.96
N ARG A 118 3.29 25.74 -4.22
CA ARG A 118 3.58 27.14 -4.58
C ARG A 118 3.46 28.09 -3.39
N GLN A 119 2.65 27.76 -2.40
CA GLN A 119 2.30 28.67 -1.30
C GLN A 119 3.16 28.48 -0.03
N PHE A 120 3.56 27.25 0.28
CA PHE A 120 4.19 26.94 1.56
C PHE A 120 5.65 26.50 1.43
N ARG A 121 6.35 26.59 2.56
CA ARG A 121 7.74 26.09 2.68
C ARG A 121 7.76 24.58 2.48
N ARG A 122 8.85 24.08 1.89
CA ARG A 122 8.97 22.66 1.49
C ARG A 122 8.73 21.67 2.63
N TRP A 123 9.20 21.96 3.84
CA TRP A 123 8.99 21.10 5.01
C TRP A 123 7.50 20.97 5.35
N PHE A 124 6.75 22.09 5.32
CA PHE A 124 5.32 22.11 5.59
C PHE A 124 4.55 21.34 4.53
N THR A 125 4.87 21.55 3.25
CA THR A 125 4.21 20.84 2.14
C THR A 125 4.51 19.34 2.20
N ALA A 126 5.76 18.95 2.48
CA ALA A 126 6.15 17.55 2.65
C ALA A 126 5.41 16.89 3.82
N SER A 127 5.39 17.52 5.00
CA SER A 127 4.66 16.99 6.15
C SER A 127 3.16 16.95 5.93
N GLY A 128 2.58 17.98 5.33
CA GLY A 128 1.14 18.03 5.01
C GLY A 128 0.70 16.95 4.03
N PHE A 129 1.50 16.72 2.98
CA PHE A 129 1.27 15.61 2.05
C PHE A 129 1.44 14.28 2.76
N GLY A 130 2.48 14.15 3.60
CA GLY A 130 2.70 13.01 4.47
C GLY A 130 1.46 12.69 5.31
N VAL A 131 0.94 13.65 6.07
CA VAL A 131 -0.24 13.49 6.93
C VAL A 131 -1.44 12.99 6.13
N GLN A 132 -1.74 13.59 4.97
CA GLN A 132 -2.86 13.17 4.14
C GLN A 132 -2.69 11.73 3.61
N ILE A 133 -1.48 11.40 3.15
CA ILE A 133 -1.13 10.08 2.62
C ILE A 133 -1.13 9.00 3.72
N GLY A 134 -0.63 9.34 4.91
CA GLY A 134 -0.55 8.45 6.06
C GLY A 134 -1.89 8.24 6.75
N PHE A 135 -2.78 9.24 6.74
CA PHE A 135 -4.15 9.08 7.23
C PHE A 135 -4.98 8.15 6.35
N GLY A 136 -4.64 8.01 5.06
CA GLY A 136 -5.19 6.99 4.14
C GLY A 136 -6.65 7.21 3.70
N LEU A 137 -7.47 7.90 4.49
CA LEU A 137 -8.86 8.25 4.17
C LEU A 137 -9.03 9.66 3.60
N ALA A 138 -7.97 10.49 3.65
CA ALA A 138 -7.99 11.85 3.12
C ALA A 138 -7.69 11.92 1.60
N THR A 139 -7.24 10.81 1.01
CA THR A 139 -6.78 10.73 -0.38
C THR A 139 -7.52 9.63 -1.16
N TYR A 140 -7.14 9.41 -2.41
CA TYR A 140 -7.67 8.32 -3.23
C TYR A 140 -7.50 6.93 -2.58
N ILE A 141 -8.61 6.22 -2.39
CA ILE A 141 -8.63 4.85 -1.84
C ILE A 141 -8.77 3.86 -2.99
N MET A 142 -7.65 3.25 -3.39
CA MET A 142 -7.56 2.34 -4.55
C MET A 142 -7.75 0.86 -4.20
N THR A 143 -7.83 0.53 -2.91
CA THR A 143 -7.99 -0.84 -2.39
C THR A 143 -8.90 -0.79 -1.16
N THR A 144 -9.76 -1.79 -1.02
CA THR A 144 -10.52 -2.01 0.22
C THR A 144 -9.63 -2.30 1.43
N GLY A 145 -8.36 -2.67 1.20
CA GLY A 145 -7.36 -2.91 2.24
C GLY A 145 -7.19 -1.77 3.24
N VAL A 146 -7.40 -0.50 2.84
CA VAL A 146 -7.34 0.64 3.76
C VAL A 146 -8.44 0.54 4.83
N TYR A 147 -9.66 0.19 4.41
CA TYR A 147 -10.77 -0.03 5.35
C TYR A 147 -10.54 -1.26 6.22
N LEU A 148 -10.02 -2.34 5.62
CA LEU A 148 -9.70 -3.58 6.35
C LEU A 148 -8.58 -3.39 7.37
N THR A 149 -7.66 -2.46 7.13
CA THR A 149 -6.63 -2.05 8.09
C THR A 149 -7.26 -1.46 9.35
N ILE A 150 -8.23 -0.54 9.19
CA ILE A 150 -8.97 0.06 10.30
C ILE A 150 -9.81 -1.00 11.00
N LEU A 151 -10.51 -1.82 10.22
CA LEU A 151 -11.41 -2.87 10.70
C LEU A 151 -10.67 -3.90 11.56
N THR A 152 -9.50 -4.36 11.14
CA THR A 152 -8.70 -5.32 11.91
C THR A 152 -8.17 -4.71 13.21
N GLY A 153 -7.79 -3.42 13.18
CA GLY A 153 -7.48 -2.66 14.39
C GLY A 153 -8.67 -2.62 15.36
N VAL A 154 -9.86 -2.27 14.87
CA VAL A 154 -11.10 -2.24 15.66
C VAL A 154 -11.47 -3.64 16.18
N ALA A 155 -11.42 -4.64 15.31
CA ALA A 155 -11.78 -6.04 15.63
C ALA A 155 -10.87 -6.68 16.67
N SER A 156 -9.66 -6.13 16.86
CA SER A 156 -8.79 -6.55 17.96
C SER A 156 -9.39 -6.27 19.34
N ALA A 157 -10.33 -5.32 19.45
CA ALA A 157 -10.85 -4.79 20.71
C ALA A 157 -9.74 -4.37 21.69
N ARG A 158 -8.56 -4.01 21.15
CA ARG A 158 -7.38 -3.58 21.92
C ARG A 158 -6.89 -2.26 21.35
N PRO A 159 -7.03 -1.13 22.08
CA PRO A 159 -6.67 0.19 21.58
C PRO A 159 -5.22 0.29 21.12
N ALA A 160 -4.30 -0.37 21.82
CA ALA A 160 -2.88 -0.43 21.46
C ALA A 160 -2.63 -1.11 20.09
N VAL A 161 -3.36 -2.17 19.76
CA VAL A 161 -3.23 -2.88 18.47
C VAL A 161 -3.74 -2.00 17.34
N ALA A 162 -4.87 -1.32 17.54
CA ALA A 162 -5.43 -0.38 16.59
C ALA A 162 -4.49 0.82 16.33
N ALA A 163 -3.97 1.44 17.40
CA ALA A 163 -3.02 2.54 17.31
C ALA A 163 -1.73 2.13 16.59
N LEU A 164 -1.13 0.99 16.97
CA LEU A 164 0.08 0.46 16.33
C LEU A 164 -0.15 0.16 14.85
N THR A 165 -1.30 -0.42 14.50
CA THR A 165 -1.64 -0.73 13.11
C THR A 165 -1.72 0.54 12.26
N GLY A 166 -2.32 1.62 12.78
CA GLY A 166 -2.38 2.93 12.11
C GLY A 166 -1.00 3.58 11.95
N VAL A 167 -0.19 3.58 13.01
CA VAL A 167 1.20 4.09 12.96
C VAL A 167 2.03 3.33 11.93
N TRP A 168 1.92 2.01 11.92
CA TRP A 168 2.61 1.14 10.97
C TRP A 168 2.17 1.42 9.53
N PHE A 169 0.85 1.52 9.29
CA PHE A 169 0.31 1.90 7.98
C PHE A 169 0.91 3.22 7.50
N GLY A 170 0.89 4.26 8.34
CA GLY A 170 1.46 5.57 8.02
C GLY A 170 2.97 5.53 7.75
N ALA A 171 3.72 4.76 8.55
CA ALA A 171 5.16 4.57 8.36
C ALA A 171 5.48 3.90 7.01
N VAL A 172 4.80 2.79 6.68
CA VAL A 172 4.99 2.09 5.40
C VAL A 172 4.63 3.00 4.22
N ARG A 173 3.51 3.73 4.30
CA ARG A 173 3.13 4.74 3.30
C ARG A 173 4.19 5.82 3.14
N GLY A 174 4.73 6.32 4.25
CA GLY A 174 5.77 7.34 4.28
C GLY A 174 7.05 6.86 3.60
N MET A 175 7.51 5.65 3.94
CA MET A 175 8.76 5.07 3.44
C MET A 175 8.79 4.87 1.92
N VAL A 176 7.63 4.81 1.25
CA VAL A 176 7.55 4.73 -0.22
C VAL A 176 8.27 5.89 -0.90
N VAL A 177 8.36 7.08 -0.28
CA VAL A 177 9.14 8.21 -0.84
C VAL A 177 10.62 7.87 -1.05
N LEU A 178 11.19 6.98 -0.22
CA LEU A 178 12.59 6.59 -0.34
C LEU A 178 12.88 5.80 -1.62
N SER A 179 11.84 5.24 -2.27
CA SER A 179 12.00 4.60 -3.58
C SER A 179 12.45 5.58 -4.68
N THR A 180 12.28 6.88 -4.48
CA THR A 180 12.73 7.92 -5.42
C THR A 180 14.12 8.47 -5.11
N ALA A 181 14.80 7.95 -4.07
CA ALA A 181 16.09 8.48 -3.62
C ALA A 181 17.19 8.46 -4.69
N LYS A 182 17.04 7.61 -5.72
CA LYS A 182 17.98 7.50 -6.85
C LYS A 182 17.51 8.22 -8.12
N VAL A 183 16.38 8.93 -8.07
CA VAL A 183 15.83 9.64 -9.23
C VAL A 183 16.54 11.00 -9.37
N THR A 184 17.67 11.00 -10.08
CA THR A 184 18.50 12.19 -10.31
C THR A 184 18.39 12.73 -11.73
N THR A 185 17.86 11.94 -12.67
CA THR A 185 17.63 12.34 -14.06
C THR A 185 16.15 12.26 -14.45
N SER A 186 15.78 12.96 -15.53
CA SER A 186 14.43 12.84 -16.11
C SER A 186 14.18 11.43 -16.67
N ALA A 187 15.22 10.75 -17.16
CA ALA A 187 15.12 9.37 -17.63
C ALA A 187 14.75 8.42 -16.49
N ASP A 188 15.35 8.58 -15.30
CA ASP A 188 15.00 7.79 -14.10
C ASP A 188 13.54 8.00 -13.70
N LEU A 189 13.06 9.25 -13.79
CA LEU A 189 11.69 9.60 -13.48
C LEU A 189 10.70 8.97 -14.45
N ILE A 190 11.02 8.93 -15.75
CA ILE A 190 10.18 8.24 -16.74
C ILE A 190 10.20 6.73 -16.48
N ALA A 191 11.38 6.16 -16.22
CA ALA A 191 11.54 4.73 -15.98
C ALA A 191 10.75 4.24 -14.74
N ILE A 192 10.73 5.01 -13.65
CA ILE A 192 9.94 4.64 -12.47
C ILE A 192 8.44 4.69 -12.75
N HIS A 193 7.94 5.68 -13.50
CA HIS A 193 6.52 5.76 -13.87
C HIS A 193 6.12 4.60 -14.80
N GLN A 194 6.95 4.29 -15.79
CA GLN A 194 6.72 3.14 -16.68
C GLN A 194 6.67 1.83 -15.90
N ARG A 195 7.60 1.64 -14.96
CA ARG A 195 7.63 0.43 -14.10
C ARG A 195 6.39 0.33 -13.21
N LEU A 196 5.95 1.46 -12.64
CA LEU A 196 4.72 1.48 -11.86
C LEU A 196 3.50 1.13 -12.72
N GLU A 197 3.37 1.70 -13.93
CA GLU A 197 2.24 1.36 -14.79
C GLU A 197 2.23 -0.12 -15.20
N GLN A 198 3.40 -0.68 -15.55
CA GLN A 198 3.55 -2.11 -15.86
C GLN A 198 3.12 -3.01 -14.68
N LEU A 199 3.41 -2.58 -13.45
CA LEU A 199 3.08 -3.32 -12.23
C LEU A 199 1.64 -3.10 -11.73
N ARG A 200 0.89 -2.15 -12.29
CA ARG A 200 -0.44 -1.78 -11.79
C ARG A 200 -1.42 -2.96 -11.75
N SER A 201 -1.56 -3.68 -12.87
CA SER A 201 -2.43 -4.84 -12.98
C SER A 201 -2.00 -6.02 -12.10
N PRO A 202 -0.72 -6.47 -12.12
CA PRO A 202 -0.30 -7.58 -11.26
C PRO A 202 -0.38 -7.23 -9.77
N VAL A 203 -0.07 -6.00 -9.37
CA VAL A 203 -0.22 -5.56 -7.97
C VAL A 203 -1.67 -5.60 -7.53
N ARG A 204 -2.62 -5.09 -8.35
CA ARG A 204 -4.05 -5.18 -8.01
C ARG A 204 -4.51 -6.62 -7.78
N ARG A 205 -4.08 -7.55 -8.64
CA ARG A 205 -4.38 -8.99 -8.48
C ARG A 205 -3.75 -9.56 -7.21
N ALA A 206 -2.49 -9.24 -6.95
CA ALA A 206 -1.78 -9.69 -5.75
C ALA A 206 -2.47 -9.20 -4.47
N VAL A 207 -2.92 -7.94 -4.44
CA VAL A 207 -3.68 -7.38 -3.31
C VAL A 207 -4.97 -8.17 -3.09
N ALA A 208 -5.76 -8.40 -4.14
CA ALA A 208 -7.00 -9.18 -4.02
C ALA A 208 -6.74 -10.59 -3.48
N VAL A 209 -5.72 -11.29 -3.98
CA VAL A 209 -5.34 -12.64 -3.51
C VAL A 209 -4.89 -12.61 -2.04
N LEU A 210 -4.10 -11.62 -1.64
CA LEU A 210 -3.64 -11.48 -0.26
C LEU A 210 -4.81 -11.19 0.70
N LEU A 211 -5.73 -10.29 0.32
CA LEU A 211 -6.93 -10.03 1.12
C LEU A 211 -7.82 -11.27 1.23
N LEU A 212 -8.04 -11.99 0.13
CA LEU A 212 -8.78 -13.25 0.12
C LEU A 212 -8.16 -14.25 1.11
N SER A 213 -6.84 -14.37 1.05
CA SER A 213 -6.09 -15.30 1.89
C SER A 213 -6.12 -14.91 3.37
N PHE A 214 -6.01 -13.62 3.70
CA PHE A 214 -6.19 -13.15 5.08
C PHE A 214 -7.59 -13.48 5.60
N GLY A 215 -8.64 -13.27 4.80
CA GLY A 215 -10.00 -13.67 5.14
C GLY A 215 -10.12 -15.18 5.42
N ALA A 216 -9.53 -16.01 4.56
CA ALA A 216 -9.52 -17.46 4.73
C ALA A 216 -8.78 -17.91 6.00
N VAL A 217 -7.63 -17.29 6.32
CA VAL A 217 -6.89 -17.57 7.55
C VAL A 217 -7.69 -17.21 8.80
N ILE A 218 -8.39 -16.07 8.80
CA ILE A 218 -9.27 -15.69 9.92
C ILE A 218 -10.40 -16.71 10.09
N ALA A 219 -11.03 -17.16 9.00
CA ALA A 219 -12.08 -18.17 9.07
C ALA A 219 -11.55 -19.50 9.62
N ALA A 220 -10.45 -20.01 9.06
CA ALA A 220 -9.83 -21.26 9.49
C ALA A 220 -9.42 -21.23 10.96
N ALA A 221 -8.81 -20.13 11.40
CA ALA A 221 -8.41 -19.96 12.80
C ALA A 221 -9.60 -19.83 13.75
N THR A 222 -10.73 -19.31 13.29
CA THR A 222 -11.97 -19.28 14.08
C THR A 222 -12.59 -20.67 14.21
N LEU A 223 -12.39 -21.55 13.22
CA LEU A 223 -12.84 -22.94 13.22
C LEU A 223 -11.86 -23.91 13.92
N GLY A 224 -10.82 -23.39 14.59
CA GLY A 224 -9.89 -24.19 15.40
C GLY A 224 -8.63 -24.67 14.68
N VAL A 225 -8.37 -24.22 13.44
CA VAL A 225 -7.09 -24.47 12.76
C VAL A 225 -6.01 -23.51 13.30
N ASP A 226 -4.78 -23.96 13.49
CA ASP A 226 -3.71 -23.07 13.98
C ASP A 226 -3.41 -21.96 12.96
N GLU A 227 -3.60 -20.70 13.38
CA GLU A 227 -3.38 -19.48 12.59
C GLU A 227 -1.95 -19.38 12.02
N ARG A 228 -0.97 -20.01 12.67
CA ARG A 228 0.45 -20.03 12.23
C ARG A 228 0.64 -20.78 10.92
N PHE A 229 -0.12 -21.84 10.66
CA PHE A 229 -0.07 -22.58 9.39
C PHE A 229 -0.58 -21.73 8.23
N GLY A 230 -1.66 -20.96 8.45
CA GLY A 230 -2.19 -20.03 7.46
C GLY A 230 -1.19 -18.93 7.08
N ILE A 231 -0.48 -18.38 8.06
CA ILE A 231 0.52 -17.31 7.85
C ILE A 231 1.78 -17.85 7.16
N LEU A 232 2.24 -19.06 7.50
CA LEU A 232 3.35 -19.73 6.80
C LEU A 232 2.98 -20.07 5.35
N ALA A 233 1.76 -20.52 5.09
CA ALA A 233 1.26 -20.75 3.73
C ALA A 233 1.18 -19.45 2.92
N LEU A 234 0.78 -18.35 3.56
CA LEU A 234 0.75 -17.00 2.97
C LEU A 234 2.16 -16.45 2.68
N GLY A 235 3.09 -16.62 3.62
CA GLY A 235 4.49 -16.20 3.46
C GLY A 235 5.18 -16.97 2.33
N THR A 236 4.96 -18.29 2.26
CA THR A 236 5.50 -19.14 1.18
C THR A 236 4.88 -18.82 -0.18
N ALA A 237 3.56 -18.60 -0.25
CA ALA A 237 2.87 -18.18 -1.47
C ALA A 237 3.34 -16.79 -1.95
N GLY A 238 3.54 -15.84 -1.03
CA GLY A 238 4.09 -14.52 -1.32
C GLY A 238 5.53 -14.57 -1.85
N LEU A 239 6.39 -15.38 -1.24
CA LEU A 239 7.76 -15.63 -1.71
C LEU A 239 7.77 -16.33 -3.07
N ALA A 240 6.88 -17.29 -3.32
CA ALA A 240 6.74 -17.98 -4.59
C ALA A 240 6.27 -17.03 -5.71
N ALA A 241 5.33 -16.13 -5.43
CA ALA A 241 4.87 -15.11 -6.37
C ALA A 241 5.97 -14.07 -6.68
N ALA A 242 6.74 -13.65 -5.67
CA ALA A 242 7.91 -12.79 -5.85
C ALA A 242 9.00 -13.47 -6.69
N ALA A 243 9.29 -14.75 -6.43
CA ALA A 243 10.24 -15.53 -7.21
C ALA A 243 9.76 -15.76 -8.65
N TRP A 244 8.46 -16.00 -8.86
CA TRP A 244 7.86 -16.18 -10.19
C TRP A 244 7.91 -14.89 -11.01
N THR A 245 7.60 -13.74 -10.40
CA THR A 245 7.69 -12.43 -11.07
C THR A 245 9.14 -12.08 -11.43
N LEU A 246 10.11 -12.34 -10.56
CA LEU A 246 11.54 -12.17 -10.86
C LEU A 246 12.00 -13.10 -12.01
N ARG A 247 11.59 -14.37 -12.00
CA ARG A 247 11.88 -15.34 -13.09
C ARG A 247 11.20 -15.00 -14.42
N TRP A 248 10.02 -14.39 -14.38
CA TRP A 248 9.32 -13.93 -15.58
C TRP A 248 10.06 -12.74 -16.22
N HIS A 249 10.54 -11.79 -15.40
CA HIS A 249 11.35 -10.66 -15.88
C HIS A 249 12.70 -11.10 -16.46
N GLY A 250 13.41 -12.06 -15.83
CA GLY A 250 14.65 -12.60 -16.40
C GLY A 250 14.45 -13.23 -17.79
N ARG A 251 13.31 -13.92 -18.00
CA ARG A 251 12.96 -14.52 -19.29
C ARG A 251 12.45 -13.52 -20.33
N ALA A 252 11.72 -12.49 -19.91
CA ALA A 252 11.24 -11.42 -20.80
C ALA A 252 12.41 -10.56 -21.30
N VAL A 253 13.36 -10.22 -20.43
CA VAL A 253 14.61 -9.52 -20.80
C VAL A 253 15.46 -10.38 -21.74
N ALA A 254 15.65 -11.67 -21.46
CA ALA A 254 16.38 -12.58 -22.34
C ALA A 254 15.71 -12.71 -23.73
N LYS A 255 14.37 -12.75 -23.81
CA LYS A 255 13.64 -12.77 -25.09
C LYS A 255 13.67 -11.42 -25.83
N GLY A 256 13.70 -10.30 -25.12
CA GLY A 256 13.85 -8.96 -25.70
C GLY A 256 15.22 -8.74 -26.34
N ILE A 257 16.28 -9.19 -25.67
CA ILE A 257 17.66 -9.15 -26.20
C ILE A 257 17.80 -10.06 -27.44
N GLY A 258 17.18 -11.25 -27.43
CA GLY A 258 17.19 -12.17 -28.58
C GLY A 258 16.33 -11.75 -29.79
N ARG A 259 15.52 -10.69 -29.66
CA ARG A 259 14.82 -10.03 -30.79
C ARG A 259 15.55 -8.75 -31.23
N GLY A 260 16.12 -7.99 -30.31
CA GLY A 260 16.96 -6.83 -30.63
C GLY A 260 18.22 -7.20 -31.42
N ALA A 261 18.82 -8.36 -31.14
CA ALA A 261 19.96 -8.89 -31.90
C ALA A 261 19.59 -9.45 -33.29
N ARG A 262 18.30 -9.51 -33.64
CA ARG A 262 17.82 -10.03 -34.93
C ARG A 262 17.30 -8.95 -35.88
N LEU A 263 17.21 -7.70 -35.42
CA LEU A 263 16.69 -6.57 -36.19
C LEU A 263 17.78 -5.60 -36.66
N THR A 264 19.06 -5.96 -36.53
CA THR A 264 20.18 -5.09 -36.97
C THR A 264 20.82 -5.49 -38.29
N ASP A 265 20.49 -6.65 -38.89
CA ASP A 265 21.21 -7.13 -40.08
C ASP A 265 20.38 -7.28 -41.37
N ALA A 266 19.06 -7.03 -41.38
CA ALA A 266 18.23 -7.33 -42.57
C ALA A 266 17.33 -6.19 -43.08
N ASP A 267 16.98 -5.19 -42.29
CA ASP A 267 15.93 -4.21 -42.67
C ASP A 267 16.46 -2.79 -42.96
N GLN A 268 17.76 -2.61 -43.22
CA GLN A 268 18.32 -1.30 -43.61
C GLN A 268 18.39 -1.06 -45.13
N PHE A 269 17.93 -2.01 -45.96
CA PHE A 269 17.84 -1.82 -47.41
C PHE A 269 16.59 -2.49 -47.99
N ALA A 270 15.44 -1.83 -47.86
CA ALA A 270 14.26 -2.02 -48.72
C ALA A 270 13.37 -0.78 -48.69
#